data_AF-A0A928MPZ7-F1
#
_entry.id   AF-A0A928MPZ7-F1
#
_cell.length_a   1.000
_cell.length_b   1.000
_cell.length_c   1.000
_cell.angle_alpha   90.00
_cell.angle_beta   90.00
_cell.angle_gamma   90.00
#
_symmetry.space_group_name_H-M   'P 1'
#
loop_
_entity.id
_entity.type
_entity.pdbx_description
1 polymer ?
#
loop_
_entity_poly.entity_id
_entity_poly.type
_entity_poly.pdbx_seq_one_letter_code
_entity_poly.pdbx_strand_id
1 'polypeptide(L)'
;LTGFDARKVPLDDKPTLSLYSTHEALHIEADDIIGETGSIAVPEYGTKFVRQMLVDTMPSTIGDLIRISGLSHGTDVWLGNAKDLIASGTTDITGTICCRDDIMIYLISMGMDPKLSFTIMESVRKGRKLKPEWIPIMRENNVPEWYIESCNKIKYLFPKAHAAAYVVNGFRIAYYKVHYPLAFYAAYFTIRAAALDAEAMLMGDAHMVEFIRRIEGDKSAAAIDQELAKTFEVTHEYYLRGFEFLPPDIYKSDATHFTIEDGKLRFPFSAIRGLGENAAKGLVSAREAGEFTSVEDIISRSHISRTNADQLKALGVFGDIPDSEQISFF
;
A
#
# COMPACT_ATOMS: atom_id res chain seq x y z
N LEU A 1 19.11 2.16 1.03
CA LEU A 1 18.74 3.13 -0.03
C LEU A 1 19.06 4.57 0.36
N THR A 2 18.47 5.14 1.42
CA THR A 2 18.59 6.59 1.70
C THR A 2 19.60 6.97 2.79
N GLY A 3 20.00 6.03 3.66
CA GLY A 3 20.84 6.32 4.83
C GLY A 3 20.13 7.10 5.96
N PHE A 4 18.87 7.49 5.77
CA PHE A 4 18.08 8.22 6.77
C PHE A 4 17.49 7.27 7.81
N ASP A 5 17.65 7.60 9.10
CA ASP A 5 17.06 6.84 10.21
C ASP A 5 15.55 7.11 10.31
N ALA A 6 14.74 6.10 9.97
CA ALA A 6 13.28 6.18 10.00
C ALA A 6 12.71 6.54 11.38
N ARG A 7 13.46 6.34 12.48
CA ARG A 7 13.01 6.74 13.82
C ARG A 7 13.05 8.25 14.04
N LYS A 8 13.77 9.00 13.20
CA LYS A 8 13.89 10.47 13.24
C LYS A 8 12.84 11.19 12.40
N VAL A 9 11.93 10.48 11.73
CA VAL A 9 10.81 11.10 11.00
C VAL A 9 9.96 11.93 11.97
N PRO A 10 9.75 13.24 11.70
CA PRO A 10 8.83 14.06 12.48
C PRO A 10 7.38 13.66 12.17
N LEU A 11 6.61 13.29 13.20
CA LEU A 11 5.23 12.81 13.04
C LEU A 11 4.22 13.95 12.77
N ASP A 12 4.69 15.19 12.72
CA ASP A 12 3.92 16.39 12.39
C ASP A 12 4.39 17.02 11.07
N ASP A 13 5.16 16.28 10.25
CA ASP A 13 5.59 16.73 8.93
C ASP A 13 4.38 17.07 8.04
N LYS A 14 4.18 18.36 7.77
CA LYS A 14 3.01 18.85 7.03
C LYS A 14 2.90 18.29 5.62
N PRO A 15 3.98 18.22 4.81
CA PRO A 15 3.92 17.58 3.50
C PRO A 15 3.50 16.11 3.56
N THR A 16 3.99 15.34 4.55
CA THR A 16 3.57 13.95 4.72
C THR A 16 2.11 13.83 5.18
N LEU A 17 1.65 14.71 6.08
CA LEU A 17 0.25 14.74 6.51
C LEU A 17 -0.71 15.11 5.36
N SER A 18 -0.29 15.97 4.42
CA SER A 18 -1.17 16.38 3.32
C SER A 18 -1.52 15.25 2.35
N LEU A 19 -0.72 14.17 2.29
CA LEU A 19 -1.03 12.96 1.52
C LEU A 19 -2.38 12.31 1.89
N TYR A 20 -2.85 12.52 3.12
CA TYR A 20 -4.09 11.94 3.60
C TYR A 20 -5.32 12.79 3.24
N SER A 21 -5.14 13.84 2.43
CA SER A 21 -6.23 14.72 2.00
C SER A 21 -6.08 15.26 0.57
N THR A 22 -4.86 15.33 0.03
CA THR A 22 -4.55 15.93 -1.27
C THR A 22 -3.32 15.26 -1.92
N HIS A 23 -3.01 15.67 -3.16
CA HIS A 23 -1.77 15.32 -3.87
C HIS A 23 -0.70 16.42 -3.86
N GLU A 24 -0.91 17.53 -3.16
CA GLU A 24 -0.04 18.72 -3.23
C GLU A 24 1.45 18.38 -2.99
N ALA A 25 1.74 17.56 -1.97
CA ALA A 25 3.10 17.13 -1.63
C ALA A 25 3.72 16.15 -2.64
N LEU A 26 2.92 15.58 -3.55
CA LEU A 26 3.38 14.72 -4.63
C LEU A 26 3.62 15.50 -5.93
N HIS A 27 3.16 16.75 -6.02
CA HIS A 27 3.23 17.62 -7.20
C HIS A 27 2.53 17.05 -8.44
N ILE A 28 1.37 16.41 -8.21
CA ILE A 28 0.51 15.84 -9.26
C ILE A 28 -0.94 16.25 -9.00
N GLU A 29 -1.76 16.17 -10.03
CA GLU A 29 -3.21 16.41 -9.95
C GLU A 29 -3.96 15.10 -9.72
N ALA A 30 -5.13 15.19 -9.10
CA ALA A 30 -6.04 14.05 -8.95
C ALA A 30 -6.65 13.62 -10.30
N ASP A 31 -6.99 12.34 -10.40
CA ASP A 31 -7.78 11.78 -11.50
C ASP A 31 -8.69 10.63 -11.02
N ASP A 32 -9.39 9.99 -11.96
CA ASP A 32 -10.33 8.91 -11.70
C ASP A 32 -9.68 7.62 -11.18
N ILE A 33 -8.37 7.43 -11.39
CA ILE A 33 -7.62 6.26 -10.96
C ILE A 33 -7.01 6.50 -9.57
N ILE A 34 -6.24 7.58 -9.40
CA ILE A 34 -5.53 7.84 -8.15
C ILE A 34 -6.42 8.50 -7.07
N GLY A 35 -7.55 9.06 -7.45
CA GLY A 35 -8.49 9.74 -6.56
C GLY A 35 -7.93 11.02 -5.95
N GLU A 36 -8.53 11.50 -4.87
CA GLU A 36 -8.22 12.82 -4.28
C GLU A 36 -7.02 12.80 -3.30
N THR A 37 -6.63 11.62 -2.79
CA THR A 37 -5.62 11.50 -1.72
C THR A 37 -4.31 10.93 -2.22
N GLY A 38 -3.19 11.51 -1.80
CA GLY A 38 -1.83 11.00 -2.05
C GLY A 38 -1.44 9.75 -1.27
N SER A 39 -2.39 8.94 -0.79
CA SER A 39 -2.13 7.81 0.12
C SER A 39 -1.98 6.45 -0.56
N ILE A 40 -1.98 6.37 -1.89
CA ILE A 40 -1.69 5.12 -2.64
C ILE A 40 -0.37 4.51 -2.15
N ALA A 41 -0.33 3.17 -2.06
CA ALA A 41 0.81 2.41 -1.55
C ALA A 41 1.24 2.73 -0.10
N VAL A 42 0.56 3.65 0.61
CA VAL A 42 0.76 3.86 2.04
C VAL A 42 0.04 2.75 2.80
N PRO A 43 0.73 1.99 3.67
CA PRO A 43 0.10 0.95 4.48
C PRO A 43 -1.11 1.48 5.25
N GLU A 44 -2.15 0.66 5.43
CA GLU A 44 -3.44 1.01 6.02
C GLU A 44 -4.31 1.98 5.20
N TYR A 45 -3.71 2.94 4.49
CA TYR A 45 -4.40 4.09 3.89
C TYR A 45 -4.50 4.08 2.36
N GLY A 46 -3.84 3.13 1.69
CA GLY A 46 -3.81 3.06 0.22
C GLY A 46 -5.00 2.35 -0.43
N THR A 47 -5.81 1.61 0.33
CA THR A 47 -6.97 0.91 -0.25
C THR A 47 -8.05 1.90 -0.68
N LYS A 48 -8.81 1.60 -1.74
CA LYS A 48 -9.93 2.45 -2.19
C LYS A 48 -10.94 2.74 -1.06
N PHE A 49 -11.23 1.74 -0.23
CA PHE A 49 -12.12 1.89 0.92
C PHE A 49 -11.61 2.93 1.92
N VAL A 50 -10.34 2.86 2.29
CA VAL A 50 -9.76 3.80 3.27
C VAL A 50 -9.51 5.17 2.64
N ARG A 51 -9.11 5.25 1.36
CA ARG A 51 -9.04 6.52 0.63
C ARG A 51 -10.36 7.27 0.62
N GLN A 52 -11.48 6.58 0.39
CA GLN A 52 -12.79 7.23 0.50
C GLN A 52 -13.08 7.70 1.94
N MET A 53 -12.68 6.94 2.96
CA MET A 53 -12.81 7.36 4.36
C MET A 53 -11.98 8.61 4.65
N LEU A 54 -10.79 8.74 4.06
CA LEU A 54 -9.96 9.94 4.17
C LEU A 54 -10.67 11.16 3.56
N VAL A 55 -11.25 11.02 2.38
CA VAL A 55 -12.05 12.08 1.73
C VAL A 55 -13.25 12.47 2.61
N ASP A 56 -13.94 11.48 3.18
CA ASP A 56 -15.10 11.72 4.04
C ASP A 56 -14.74 12.41 5.38
N THR A 57 -13.48 12.35 5.82
CA THR A 57 -13.06 12.80 7.17
C THR A 57 -12.02 13.92 7.20
N MET A 58 -11.29 14.15 6.10
CA MET A 58 -10.28 15.20 5.94
C MET A 58 -9.33 15.34 7.15
N PRO A 59 -8.59 14.27 7.51
CA PRO A 59 -7.75 14.26 8.71
C PRO A 59 -6.61 15.27 8.61
N SER A 60 -6.29 15.92 9.73
CA SER A 60 -5.22 16.94 9.78
C SER A 60 -4.10 16.59 10.76
N THR A 61 -4.29 15.55 11.57
CA THR A 61 -3.32 15.15 12.60
C THR A 61 -3.09 13.63 12.60
N ILE A 62 -1.95 13.20 13.16
CA ILE A 62 -1.71 11.78 13.48
C ILE A 62 -2.82 11.21 14.37
N GLY A 63 -3.36 12.03 15.28
CA GLY A 63 -4.47 11.64 16.13
C GLY A 63 -5.70 11.24 15.30
N ASP A 64 -6.00 11.94 14.22
CA ASP A 64 -7.11 11.62 13.32
C ASP A 64 -6.80 10.34 12.53
N LEU A 65 -5.57 10.21 12.04
CA LEU A 65 -5.12 9.00 11.35
C LEU A 65 -5.26 7.75 12.23
N ILE A 66 -4.90 7.82 13.51
CA ILE A 66 -5.09 6.72 14.48
C ILE A 66 -6.58 6.36 14.60
N ARG A 67 -7.47 7.35 14.60
CA ARG A 67 -8.93 7.11 14.64
C ARG A 67 -9.40 6.42 13.35
N ILE A 68 -8.99 6.92 12.19
CA ILE A 68 -9.31 6.31 10.90
C ILE A 68 -8.80 4.87 10.81
N SER A 69 -7.60 4.59 11.31
CA SER A 69 -7.07 3.22 11.38
C SER A 69 -7.97 2.29 12.20
N GLY A 70 -8.50 2.77 13.34
CA GLY A 70 -9.49 2.02 14.11
C GLY A 70 -10.82 1.84 13.36
N LEU A 71 -11.30 2.89 12.68
CA LEU A 71 -12.56 2.89 11.93
C LEU A 71 -12.53 1.99 10.69
N SER A 72 -11.37 1.86 10.05
CA SER A 72 -11.19 1.04 8.85
C SER A 72 -11.03 -0.46 9.16
N HIS A 73 -10.75 -0.83 10.41
CA HIS A 73 -10.47 -2.20 10.82
C HIS A 73 -11.57 -2.75 11.75
N GLY A 74 -12.72 -3.08 11.17
CA GLY A 74 -13.78 -3.79 11.86
C GLY A 74 -15.10 -3.78 11.10
N THR A 75 -15.81 -4.91 11.11
CA THR A 75 -17.16 -4.99 10.54
C THR A 75 -18.14 -4.14 11.37
N ASP A 76 -18.97 -3.37 10.68
CA ASP A 76 -19.97 -2.44 11.26
C ASP A 76 -19.39 -1.35 12.18
N VAL A 77 -18.12 -0.99 11.98
CA VAL A 77 -17.50 0.17 12.64
C VAL A 77 -17.74 1.45 11.83
N TRP A 78 -17.38 1.44 10.54
CA TRP A 78 -17.57 2.58 9.65
C TRP A 78 -18.93 2.58 8.93
N LEU A 79 -19.12 1.64 8.00
CA LEU A 79 -20.34 1.52 7.19
C LEU A 79 -21.55 1.19 8.06
N GLY A 80 -22.66 1.93 7.88
CA GLY A 80 -23.89 1.76 8.67
C GLY A 80 -23.79 2.24 10.12
N ASN A 81 -22.68 2.89 10.50
CA ASN A 81 -22.39 3.33 11.86
C ASN A 81 -21.67 4.68 11.88
N ALA A 82 -20.35 4.73 12.12
CA ALA A 82 -19.63 6.00 12.27
C ALA A 82 -19.76 6.93 11.06
N LYS A 83 -19.80 6.38 9.83
CA LYS A 83 -20.01 7.17 8.60
C LYS A 83 -21.31 7.97 8.66
N ASP A 84 -22.41 7.32 9.02
CA ASP A 84 -23.74 7.94 9.03
C ASP A 84 -23.86 8.97 10.16
N LEU A 85 -23.23 8.69 11.30
CA LEU A 85 -23.18 9.62 12.43
C LEU A 85 -22.41 10.90 12.09
N ILE A 86 -21.30 10.78 11.35
CA ILE A 86 -20.54 11.94 10.87
C ILE A 86 -21.31 12.68 9.78
N ALA A 87 -21.85 11.97 8.78
CA ALA A 87 -22.59 12.58 7.68
C ALA A 87 -23.87 13.31 8.14
N SER A 88 -24.53 12.82 9.20
CA SER A 88 -25.71 13.47 9.80
C SER A 88 -25.38 14.66 10.71
N GLY A 89 -24.10 14.91 11.00
CA GLY A 89 -23.67 15.93 11.96
C GLY A 89 -23.94 15.56 13.43
N THR A 90 -24.26 14.30 13.73
CA THR A 90 -24.51 13.83 15.10
C THR A 90 -23.23 13.89 15.94
N THR A 91 -22.09 13.62 15.32
CA THR A 91 -20.75 13.71 15.92
C THR A 91 -19.72 13.94 14.82
N ASP A 92 -18.46 14.17 15.19
CA ASP A 92 -17.32 14.22 14.26
C ASP A 92 -16.37 13.04 14.49
N ILE A 93 -15.29 12.96 13.70
CA ILE A 93 -14.27 11.91 13.87
C ILE A 93 -13.74 11.83 15.31
N THR A 94 -13.62 12.96 16.02
CA THR A 94 -13.07 13.01 17.37
C THR A 94 -14.02 12.43 18.42
N GLY A 95 -15.33 12.56 18.19
CA GLY A 95 -16.39 12.04 19.06
C GLY A 95 -16.91 10.64 18.69
N THR A 96 -16.46 10.04 17.58
CA THR A 96 -16.83 8.65 17.22
C THR A 96 -16.08 7.57 18.02
N ILE A 97 -16.65 6.36 18.08
CA ILE A 97 -16.01 5.17 18.65
C ILE A 97 -15.06 4.56 17.62
N CYS A 98 -13.77 4.88 17.73
CA CYS A 98 -12.76 4.39 16.79
C CYS A 98 -11.90 3.25 17.35
N CYS A 99 -11.63 3.25 18.64
CA CYS A 99 -10.87 2.22 19.35
C CYS A 99 -11.63 1.77 20.59
N ARG A 100 -11.38 0.55 21.06
CA ARG A 100 -12.07 0.04 22.27
C ARG A 100 -11.82 0.94 23.49
N ASP A 101 -10.61 1.47 23.61
CA ASP A 101 -10.18 2.29 24.73
C ASP A 101 -11.06 3.56 24.86
N ASP A 102 -11.57 4.09 23.74
CA ASP A 102 -12.44 5.26 23.75
C ASP A 102 -13.78 4.94 24.44
N ILE A 103 -14.28 3.70 24.37
CA ILE A 103 -15.49 3.27 25.10
C ILE A 103 -15.25 3.36 26.60
N MET A 104 -14.18 2.74 27.08
CA MET A 104 -13.88 2.73 28.51
C MET A 104 -13.65 4.15 29.04
N ILE A 105 -12.83 4.95 28.34
CA ILE A 105 -12.48 6.31 28.78
C ILE A 105 -13.72 7.22 28.74
N TYR A 106 -14.52 7.13 27.68
CA TYR A 106 -15.74 7.93 27.56
C TYR A 106 -16.74 7.61 28.68
N LEU A 107 -17.05 6.33 28.92
CA LEU A 107 -18.01 5.96 29.97
C LEU A 107 -17.54 6.39 31.37
N ILE A 108 -16.24 6.27 31.66
CA ILE A 108 -15.65 6.79 32.91
C ILE A 108 -15.82 8.31 32.98
N SER A 109 -15.58 9.03 31.88
CA SER A 109 -15.75 10.49 31.84
C SER A 109 -17.21 10.95 32.04
N MET A 110 -18.17 10.09 31.70
CA MET A 110 -19.60 10.30 31.96
C MET A 110 -20.02 9.95 33.39
N GLY A 111 -19.09 9.49 34.24
CA GLY A 111 -19.34 9.17 35.65
C GLY A 111 -19.58 7.68 35.95
N MET A 112 -19.47 6.80 34.97
CA MET A 112 -19.70 5.35 35.18
C MET A 112 -18.54 4.68 35.94
N ASP A 113 -18.86 3.62 36.68
CA ASP A 113 -17.87 2.78 37.37
C ASP A 113 -16.78 2.25 36.41
N PRO A 114 -15.48 2.36 36.74
CA PRO A 114 -14.40 1.91 35.86
C PRO A 114 -14.43 0.43 35.51
N LYS A 115 -14.84 -0.45 36.45
CA LYS A 115 -14.88 -1.91 36.20
C LYS A 115 -16.03 -2.27 35.27
N LEU A 116 -17.18 -1.63 35.43
CA LEU A 116 -18.30 -1.77 34.50
C LEU A 116 -17.95 -1.21 33.12
N SER A 117 -17.34 -0.04 33.05
CA SER A 117 -16.89 0.59 31.79
C SER A 117 -15.91 -0.29 31.03
N PHE A 118 -14.93 -0.89 31.72
CA PHE A 118 -14.03 -1.90 31.16
C PHE A 118 -14.78 -3.13 30.63
N THR A 119 -15.76 -3.63 31.39
CA THR A 119 -16.55 -4.80 31.00
C THR A 119 -17.38 -4.54 29.75
N ILE A 120 -18.01 -3.35 29.65
CA ILE A 120 -18.75 -2.90 28.47
C ILE A 120 -17.83 -2.83 27.26
N MET A 121 -16.67 -2.14 27.39
CA MET A 121 -15.66 -2.07 26.34
C MET A 121 -15.27 -3.48 25.84
N GLU A 122 -14.89 -4.40 26.73
CA GLU A 122 -14.46 -5.74 26.36
C GLU A 122 -15.56 -6.58 25.72
N SER A 123 -16.83 -6.28 26.02
CA SER A 123 -17.99 -6.90 25.39
C SER A 123 -18.18 -6.37 23.96
N VAL A 124 -18.27 -5.05 23.81
CA VAL A 124 -18.52 -4.37 22.52
C VAL A 124 -17.42 -4.67 21.51
N ARG A 125 -16.14 -4.60 21.91
CA ARG A 125 -15.01 -4.89 21.00
C ARG A 125 -14.98 -6.32 20.46
N LYS A 126 -15.74 -7.25 21.08
CA LYS A 126 -15.92 -8.65 20.65
C LYS A 126 -17.24 -8.87 19.90
N GLY A 127 -17.95 -7.81 19.54
CA GLY A 127 -19.20 -7.89 18.79
C GLY A 127 -20.40 -8.33 19.60
N ARG A 128 -20.30 -8.29 20.92
CA ARG A 128 -21.41 -8.66 21.81
C ARG A 128 -22.25 -7.43 22.09
N LYS A 129 -23.57 -7.56 21.91
CA LYS A 129 -24.54 -6.53 22.25
C LYS A 129 -24.42 -6.12 23.72
N LEU A 130 -24.76 -4.87 24.00
CA LEU A 130 -24.91 -4.38 25.36
C LEU A 130 -25.98 -5.19 26.09
N LYS A 131 -25.71 -5.56 27.33
CA LYS A 131 -26.69 -6.27 28.14
C LYS A 131 -27.83 -5.32 28.57
N PRO A 132 -29.07 -5.81 28.72
CA PRO A 132 -30.20 -4.98 29.12
C PRO A 132 -29.98 -4.20 30.41
N GLU A 133 -29.24 -4.75 31.37
CA GLU A 133 -28.93 -4.08 32.64
C GLU A 133 -27.92 -2.92 32.51
N TRP A 134 -27.13 -2.86 31.44
CA TRP A 134 -26.15 -1.80 31.24
C TRP A 134 -26.76 -0.53 30.66
N ILE A 135 -27.80 -0.68 29.83
CA ILE A 135 -28.42 0.42 29.10
C ILE A 135 -29.04 1.49 30.05
N PRO A 136 -29.82 1.12 31.09
CA PRO A 136 -30.32 2.08 32.07
C PRO A 136 -29.18 2.85 32.76
N ILE A 137 -28.10 2.16 33.15
CA ILE A 137 -26.95 2.78 33.81
C ILE A 137 -26.27 3.79 32.88
N MET A 138 -26.10 3.45 31.59
CA MET A 138 -25.55 4.36 30.59
C MET A 138 -26.45 5.61 30.45
N ARG A 139 -27.77 5.44 30.38
CA ARG A 139 -28.73 6.56 30.28
C ARG A 139 -28.75 7.44 31.54
N GLU A 140 -28.70 6.84 32.73
CA GLU A 140 -28.60 7.55 34.02
C GLU A 140 -27.35 8.42 34.11
N ASN A 141 -26.26 8.00 33.46
CA ASN A 141 -25.02 8.75 33.32
C ASN A 141 -25.00 9.66 32.07
N ASN A 142 -26.17 9.96 31.49
CA ASN A 142 -26.33 10.86 30.33
C ASN A 142 -25.60 10.42 29.06
N VAL A 143 -25.31 9.13 28.89
CA VAL A 143 -24.76 8.61 27.62
C VAL A 143 -25.83 8.73 26.53
N PRO A 144 -25.54 9.38 25.38
CA PRO A 144 -26.51 9.57 24.31
C PRO A 144 -26.98 8.25 23.69
N GLU A 145 -28.24 8.22 23.22
CA GLU A 145 -28.82 7.01 22.63
C GLU A 145 -28.05 6.55 21.38
N TRP A 146 -27.59 7.48 20.54
CA TRP A 146 -26.78 7.15 19.36
C TRP A 146 -25.50 6.39 19.73
N TYR A 147 -24.92 6.66 20.90
CA TYR A 147 -23.70 6.00 21.37
C TYR A 147 -23.99 4.56 21.79
N ILE A 148 -25.11 4.35 22.50
CA ILE A 148 -25.62 3.03 22.89
C ILE A 148 -25.94 2.19 21.64
N GLU A 149 -26.59 2.79 20.65
CA GLU A 149 -26.87 2.14 19.37
C GLU A 149 -25.59 1.78 18.61
N SER A 150 -24.63 2.70 18.54
CA SER A 150 -23.34 2.47 17.89
C SER A 150 -22.59 1.28 18.52
N CYS A 151 -22.55 1.22 19.86
CA CYS A 151 -21.99 0.09 20.61
C CYS A 151 -22.62 -1.27 20.27
N ASN A 152 -23.93 -1.30 19.94
CA ASN A 152 -24.62 -2.53 19.57
C ASN A 152 -24.38 -2.98 18.12
N LYS A 153 -23.89 -2.10 17.25
CA LYS A 153 -23.58 -2.39 15.84
C LYS A 153 -22.21 -3.03 15.68
N ILE A 154 -21.19 -2.50 16.37
CA ILE A 154 -19.79 -2.89 16.27
C ILE A 154 -19.62 -4.40 16.43
N LYS A 155 -18.95 -5.07 15.47
CA LYS A 155 -18.62 -6.51 15.55
C LYS A 155 -17.22 -6.77 16.08
N TYR A 156 -16.32 -5.85 15.85
CA TYR A 156 -14.93 -5.95 16.27
C TYR A 156 -14.31 -4.55 16.31
N LEU A 157 -13.43 -4.31 17.28
CA LEU A 157 -12.78 -3.01 17.44
C LEU A 157 -11.34 -3.16 17.93
N PHE A 158 -10.42 -2.42 17.31
CA PHE A 158 -9.01 -2.44 17.67
C PHE A 158 -8.69 -1.74 19.00
N PRO A 159 -7.63 -2.18 19.70
CA PRO A 159 -7.00 -1.38 20.76
C PRO A 159 -6.22 -0.21 20.19
N LYS A 160 -6.28 0.94 20.86
CA LYS A 160 -5.65 2.19 20.42
C LYS A 160 -4.13 2.07 20.24
N ALA A 161 -3.47 1.29 21.09
CA ALA A 161 -2.03 1.03 20.99
C ALA A 161 -1.65 0.30 19.68
N HIS A 162 -2.52 -0.59 19.18
CA HIS A 162 -2.29 -1.28 17.92
C HIS A 162 -2.45 -0.32 16.74
N ALA A 163 -3.54 0.43 16.70
CA ALA A 163 -3.74 1.48 15.70
C ALA A 163 -2.55 2.46 15.68
N ALA A 164 -2.15 2.99 16.85
CA ALA A 164 -0.99 3.88 16.97
C ALA A 164 0.31 3.27 16.41
N ALA A 165 0.60 2.00 16.69
CA ALA A 165 1.81 1.34 16.19
C ALA A 165 1.82 1.23 14.66
N TYR A 166 0.68 0.89 14.05
CA TYR A 166 0.54 0.79 12.60
C TYR A 166 0.63 2.16 11.94
N VAL A 167 -0.11 3.15 12.45
CA VAL A 167 -0.12 4.51 11.91
C VAL A 167 1.26 5.15 11.98
N VAL A 168 1.98 5.03 13.09
CA VAL A 168 3.33 5.61 13.21
C VAL A 168 4.29 5.00 12.18
N ASN A 169 4.22 3.70 11.94
CA ASN A 169 5.08 3.05 10.94
C ASN A 169 4.63 3.35 9.51
N GLY A 170 3.31 3.39 9.25
CA GLY A 170 2.74 3.79 7.97
C GLY A 170 3.11 5.24 7.61
N PHE A 171 3.06 6.16 8.59
CA PHE A 171 3.46 7.55 8.43
C PHE A 171 4.95 7.69 8.13
N ARG A 172 5.81 6.91 8.80
CA ARG A 172 7.24 6.85 8.47
C ARG A 172 7.49 6.42 7.04
N ILE A 173 6.72 5.46 6.52
CA ILE A 173 6.80 5.02 5.13
C ILE A 173 6.30 6.12 4.18
N ALA A 174 5.18 6.77 4.52
CA ALA A 174 4.63 7.90 3.77
C ALA A 174 5.62 9.08 3.68
N TYR A 175 6.43 9.32 4.72
CA TYR A 175 7.50 10.32 4.68
C TYR A 175 8.50 10.05 3.56
N TYR A 176 8.90 8.78 3.34
CA TYR A 176 9.76 8.45 2.20
C TYR A 176 9.05 8.64 0.86
N LYS A 177 7.73 8.47 0.78
CA LYS A 177 6.97 8.74 -0.45
C LYS A 177 7.08 10.21 -0.88
N VAL A 178 7.03 11.13 0.09
CA VAL A 178 7.20 12.56 -0.16
C VAL A 178 8.66 12.91 -0.41
N HIS A 179 9.55 12.58 0.52
CA HIS A 179 10.90 13.13 0.59
C HIS A 179 11.97 12.30 -0.12
N TYR A 180 11.70 11.01 -0.38
CA TYR A 180 12.62 10.08 -1.05
C TYR A 180 11.87 9.15 -2.03
N PRO A 181 11.14 9.71 -3.01
CA PRO A 181 10.13 8.98 -3.78
C PRO A 181 10.67 7.74 -4.49
N LEU A 182 11.82 7.83 -5.17
CA LEU A 182 12.42 6.67 -5.85
C LEU A 182 12.76 5.54 -4.87
N ALA A 183 13.22 5.86 -3.66
CA ALA A 183 13.48 4.84 -2.64
C ALA A 183 12.18 4.21 -2.11
N PHE A 184 11.11 5.00 -1.99
CA PHE A 184 9.78 4.49 -1.66
C PHE A 184 9.26 3.53 -2.73
N TYR A 185 9.27 3.94 -4.00
CA TYR A 185 8.77 3.10 -5.11
C TYR A 185 9.64 1.86 -5.32
N ALA A 186 10.98 1.97 -5.25
CA ALA A 186 11.87 0.82 -5.33
C ALA A 186 11.55 -0.22 -4.24
N ALA A 187 11.36 0.23 -2.99
CA ALA A 187 10.99 -0.66 -1.89
C ALA A 187 9.58 -1.24 -2.06
N TYR A 188 8.61 -0.45 -2.52
CA TYR A 188 7.24 -0.90 -2.78
C TYR A 188 7.21 -2.00 -3.85
N PHE A 189 7.77 -1.75 -5.03
CA PHE A 189 7.75 -2.72 -6.13
C PHE A 189 8.55 -3.98 -5.81
N THR A 190 9.60 -3.87 -4.98
CA THR A 190 10.40 -5.03 -4.57
C THR A 190 9.70 -5.90 -3.51
N ILE A 191 9.04 -5.29 -2.53
CA ILE A 191 8.61 -5.99 -1.29
C ILE A 191 7.10 -6.20 -1.24
N ARG A 192 6.31 -5.32 -1.87
CA ARG A 192 4.85 -5.25 -1.67
C ARG A 192 4.04 -5.56 -2.91
N ALA A 193 4.55 -5.26 -4.10
CA ALA A 193 3.85 -5.60 -5.33
C ALA A 193 3.68 -7.14 -5.43
N ALA A 194 2.44 -7.60 -5.40
CA ALA A 194 2.13 -9.03 -5.44
C ALA A 194 2.25 -9.60 -6.87
N ALA A 195 2.14 -8.74 -7.87
CA ALA A 195 2.33 -9.06 -9.27
C ALA A 195 3.05 -7.92 -9.98
N LEU A 196 3.93 -8.28 -10.92
CA LEU A 196 4.71 -7.36 -11.74
C LEU A 196 4.70 -7.85 -13.19
N ASP A 197 4.74 -6.90 -14.12
CA ASP A 197 4.88 -7.16 -15.54
C ASP A 197 5.73 -6.03 -16.14
N ALA A 198 7.05 -6.26 -16.18
CA ALA A 198 8.00 -5.26 -16.66
C ALA A 198 7.70 -4.83 -18.10
N GLU A 199 7.24 -5.75 -18.95
CA GLU A 199 6.93 -5.47 -20.36
C GLU A 199 5.76 -4.49 -20.45
N ALA A 200 4.66 -4.78 -19.76
CA ALA A 200 3.49 -3.92 -19.73
C ALA A 200 3.79 -2.56 -19.10
N MET A 201 4.55 -2.53 -17.99
CA MET A 201 4.94 -1.28 -17.35
C MET A 201 5.78 -0.41 -18.29
N LEU A 202 6.74 -0.98 -19.02
CA LEU A 202 7.56 -0.23 -19.99
C LEU A 202 6.78 0.37 -21.17
N MET A 203 5.53 -0.08 -21.43
CA MET A 203 4.66 0.54 -22.44
C MET A 203 4.15 1.93 -22.02
N GLY A 204 4.34 2.31 -20.75
CA GLY A 204 4.06 3.64 -20.23
C GLY A 204 2.65 3.82 -19.68
N ASP A 205 2.37 5.06 -19.27
CA ASP A 205 1.23 5.39 -18.42
C ASP A 205 -0.14 5.08 -19.03
N ALA A 206 -0.32 5.40 -20.31
CA ALA A 206 -1.57 5.14 -21.02
C ALA A 206 -1.98 3.65 -20.98
N HIS A 207 -0.98 2.75 -21.03
CA HIS A 207 -1.22 1.31 -20.93
C HIS A 207 -1.67 0.91 -19.52
N MET A 208 -1.11 1.53 -18.48
CA MET A 208 -1.53 1.30 -17.09
C MET A 208 -3.00 1.66 -16.91
N VAL A 209 -3.40 2.85 -17.35
CA VAL A 209 -4.79 3.35 -17.24
C VAL A 209 -5.77 2.46 -18.00
N GLU A 210 -5.44 2.07 -19.24
CA GLU A 210 -6.29 1.17 -20.03
C GLU A 210 -6.49 -0.18 -19.35
N PHE A 211 -5.40 -0.77 -18.84
CA PHE A 211 -5.44 -2.05 -18.14
C PHE A 211 -6.31 -1.97 -16.88
N ILE A 212 -6.10 -0.94 -16.04
CA ILE A 212 -6.86 -0.76 -14.80
C ILE A 212 -8.36 -0.66 -15.10
N ARG A 213 -8.76 0.20 -16.05
CA ARG A 213 -10.17 0.38 -16.43
C ARG A 213 -10.81 -0.91 -16.93
N ARG A 214 -10.07 -1.72 -17.68
CA ARG A 214 -10.54 -3.03 -18.15
C ARG A 214 -10.81 -3.99 -16.98
N ILE A 215 -9.88 -4.08 -16.02
CA ILE A 215 -10.01 -4.99 -14.88
C ILE A 215 -11.08 -4.54 -13.90
N GLU A 216 -11.24 -3.24 -13.65
CA GLU A 216 -12.28 -2.72 -12.76
C GLU A 216 -13.71 -2.98 -13.27
N GLY A 217 -13.89 -3.02 -14.60
CA GLY A 217 -15.15 -3.38 -15.22
C GLY A 217 -15.45 -4.89 -15.21
N ASP A 218 -14.46 -5.74 -14.93
CA ASP A 218 -14.56 -7.19 -15.08
C ASP A 218 -14.41 -7.93 -13.74
N LYS A 219 -15.56 -8.29 -13.15
CA LYS A 219 -15.61 -9.10 -11.93
C LYS A 219 -15.11 -10.54 -12.11
N SER A 220 -14.92 -11.00 -13.34
CA SER A 220 -14.39 -12.33 -13.68
C SER A 220 -12.89 -12.34 -13.99
N ALA A 221 -12.23 -11.18 -13.94
CA ALA A 221 -10.81 -11.06 -14.15
C ALA A 221 -10.01 -12.02 -13.25
N ALA A 222 -8.92 -12.58 -13.80
CA ALA A 222 -8.06 -13.49 -13.07
C ALA A 222 -7.43 -12.79 -11.85
N ALA A 223 -7.22 -13.54 -10.77
CA ALA A 223 -6.66 -12.98 -9.52
C ALA A 223 -5.31 -12.26 -9.76
N ILE A 224 -4.46 -12.78 -10.65
CA ILE A 224 -3.19 -12.14 -11.00
C ILE A 224 -3.39 -10.80 -11.70
N ASP A 225 -4.42 -10.66 -12.55
CA ASP A 225 -4.70 -9.40 -13.24
C ASP A 225 -5.28 -8.36 -12.27
N GLN A 226 -6.04 -8.81 -11.26
CA GLN A 226 -6.49 -7.94 -10.17
C GLN A 226 -5.31 -7.43 -9.33
N GLU A 227 -4.31 -8.27 -9.05
CA GLU A 227 -3.08 -7.83 -8.37
C GLU A 227 -2.23 -6.92 -9.26
N LEU A 228 -2.14 -7.19 -10.57
CA LEU A 228 -1.46 -6.30 -11.52
C LEU A 228 -2.14 -4.93 -11.58
N ALA A 229 -3.46 -4.86 -11.61
CA ALA A 229 -4.19 -3.59 -11.61
C ALA A 229 -3.87 -2.74 -10.37
N LYS A 230 -3.72 -3.36 -9.19
CA LYS A 230 -3.26 -2.66 -7.98
C LYS A 230 -1.83 -2.16 -8.09
N THR A 231 -0.93 -2.96 -8.66
CA THR A 231 0.45 -2.52 -8.92
C THR A 231 0.46 -1.36 -9.91
N PHE A 232 -0.34 -1.45 -10.98
CA PHE A 232 -0.42 -0.44 -12.05
C PHE A 232 -1.03 0.87 -11.58
N GLU A 233 -1.92 0.86 -10.58
CA GLU A 233 -2.37 2.09 -9.90
C GLU A 233 -1.18 2.85 -9.26
N VAL A 234 -0.23 2.12 -8.66
CA VAL A 234 1.00 2.73 -8.11
C VAL A 234 1.95 3.14 -9.23
N THR A 235 2.03 2.37 -10.31
CA THR A 235 2.82 2.70 -11.51
C THR A 235 2.30 3.96 -12.19
N HIS A 236 0.99 4.15 -12.23
CA HIS A 236 0.35 5.35 -12.77
C HIS A 236 0.75 6.59 -11.97
N GLU A 237 0.65 6.53 -10.63
CA GLU A 237 1.15 7.60 -9.77
C GLU A 237 2.66 7.85 -9.99
N TYR A 238 3.46 6.80 -10.13
CA TYR A 238 4.89 6.90 -10.43
C TYR A 238 5.16 7.69 -11.72
N TYR A 239 4.40 7.43 -12.78
CA TYR A 239 4.51 8.16 -14.05
C TYR A 239 3.99 9.60 -13.96
N LEU A 240 2.87 9.85 -13.29
CA LEU A 240 2.36 11.20 -13.07
C LEU A 240 3.37 12.09 -12.33
N ARG A 241 4.15 11.50 -11.43
CA ARG A 241 5.23 12.20 -10.73
C ARG A 241 6.49 12.41 -11.57
N GLY A 242 6.48 12.00 -12.84
CA GLY A 242 7.55 12.20 -13.81
C GLY A 242 8.72 11.23 -13.69
N PHE A 243 8.54 10.09 -13.00
CA PHE A 243 9.58 9.08 -12.92
C PHE A 243 9.52 8.09 -14.09
N GLU A 244 10.66 7.47 -14.39
CA GLU A 244 10.80 6.55 -15.52
C GLU A 244 11.41 5.21 -15.06
N PHE A 245 11.06 4.14 -15.76
CA PHE A 245 11.73 2.85 -15.58
C PHE A 245 12.85 2.68 -16.60
N LEU A 246 13.91 2.00 -16.19
CA LEU A 246 14.92 1.45 -17.07
C LEU A 246 14.60 -0.03 -17.31
N PRO A 247 14.70 -0.51 -18.57
CA PRO A 247 14.47 -1.91 -18.87
C PRO A 247 15.47 -2.82 -18.14
N PRO A 248 15.17 -4.11 -17.99
CA PRO A 248 16.13 -5.06 -17.47
C PRO A 248 17.40 -5.08 -18.34
N ASP A 249 18.55 -5.23 -17.71
CA ASP A 249 19.87 -5.22 -18.36
C ASP A 249 20.71 -6.35 -17.75
N ILE A 250 21.29 -7.18 -18.61
CA ILE A 250 22.02 -8.38 -18.18
C ILE A 250 23.16 -8.07 -17.19
N TYR A 251 23.80 -6.91 -17.29
CA TYR A 251 24.93 -6.52 -16.44
C TYR A 251 24.56 -5.61 -15.28
N LYS A 252 23.41 -4.93 -15.34
CA LYS A 252 23.01 -3.94 -14.31
C LYS A 252 21.85 -4.37 -13.43
N SER A 253 20.91 -5.16 -13.94
CA SER A 253 19.71 -5.54 -13.19
C SER A 253 20.04 -6.49 -12.04
N ASP A 254 19.31 -6.34 -10.94
CA ASP A 254 19.33 -7.31 -9.84
C ASP A 254 18.43 -8.51 -10.16
N ALA A 255 18.55 -9.59 -9.38
CA ALA A 255 17.66 -10.74 -9.51
C ALA A 255 16.24 -10.37 -9.08
N THR A 256 16.08 -9.67 -7.96
CA THR A 256 14.76 -9.46 -7.32
C THR A 256 14.46 -8.04 -6.88
N HIS A 257 15.46 -7.15 -6.80
CA HIS A 257 15.30 -5.80 -6.29
C HIS A 257 15.26 -4.76 -7.40
N PHE A 258 14.32 -3.84 -7.32
CA PHE A 258 14.41 -2.60 -8.10
C PHE A 258 15.60 -1.77 -7.60
N THR A 259 16.49 -1.40 -8.52
CA THR A 259 17.64 -0.54 -8.22
C THR A 259 17.42 0.86 -8.78
N ILE A 260 18.04 1.86 -8.13
CA ILE A 260 17.97 3.25 -8.56
C ILE A 260 19.22 3.56 -9.38
N GLU A 261 19.03 4.00 -10.63
CA GLU A 261 20.11 4.39 -11.55
C GLU A 261 19.69 5.68 -12.27
N ASP A 262 20.53 6.72 -12.17
CA ASP A 262 20.33 8.01 -12.85
C ASP A 262 18.92 8.63 -12.67
N GLY A 263 18.37 8.53 -11.45
CA GLY A 263 17.05 9.06 -11.12
C GLY A 263 15.87 8.20 -11.63
N LYS A 264 16.14 6.97 -12.08
CA LYS A 264 15.15 6.03 -12.63
C LYS A 264 15.20 4.71 -11.86
N LEU A 265 14.15 3.90 -12.00
CA LEU A 265 14.10 2.56 -11.44
C LEU A 265 14.41 1.51 -12.51
N ARG A 266 15.47 0.72 -12.29
CA ARG A 266 15.78 -0.42 -13.13
C ARG A 266 15.02 -1.65 -12.69
N PHE A 267 14.36 -2.32 -13.64
CA PHE A 267 13.66 -3.57 -13.38
C PHE A 267 14.64 -4.69 -12.96
N PRO A 268 14.31 -5.48 -11.94
CA PRO A 268 14.95 -6.76 -11.71
C PRO A 268 14.46 -7.81 -12.70
N PHE A 269 15.20 -8.90 -12.84
CA PHE A 269 14.77 -10.02 -13.69
C PHE A 269 13.47 -10.67 -13.19
N SER A 270 13.22 -10.72 -11.89
CA SER A 270 11.97 -11.28 -11.33
C SER A 270 10.70 -10.51 -11.69
N ALA A 271 10.82 -9.28 -12.22
CA ALA A 271 9.68 -8.51 -12.71
C ALA A 271 9.24 -8.92 -14.12
N ILE A 272 10.01 -9.77 -14.80
CA ILE A 272 9.70 -10.29 -16.13
C ILE A 272 8.72 -11.45 -15.95
N ARG A 273 7.54 -11.32 -16.57
CA ARG A 273 6.48 -12.30 -16.43
C ARG A 273 6.92 -13.66 -16.96
N GLY A 274 6.77 -14.69 -16.14
CA GLY A 274 7.19 -16.06 -16.46
C GLY A 274 8.64 -16.39 -16.09
N LEU A 275 9.46 -15.39 -15.73
CA LEU A 275 10.82 -15.61 -15.27
C LEU A 275 10.86 -15.82 -13.74
N GLY A 276 11.00 -17.08 -13.32
CA GLY A 276 11.05 -17.43 -11.91
C GLY A 276 12.30 -16.90 -11.19
N GLU A 277 12.19 -16.70 -9.87
CA GLU A 277 13.25 -16.14 -9.03
C GLU A 277 14.59 -16.92 -9.12
N ASN A 278 14.55 -18.24 -9.26
CA ASN A 278 15.77 -19.04 -9.43
C ASN A 278 16.49 -18.75 -10.77
N ALA A 279 15.73 -18.54 -11.85
CA ALA A 279 16.30 -18.16 -13.14
C ALA A 279 16.91 -16.75 -13.07
N ALA A 280 16.22 -15.81 -12.41
CA ALA A 280 16.73 -14.48 -12.14
C ALA A 280 18.06 -14.50 -11.35
N LYS A 281 18.14 -15.31 -10.29
CA LYS A 281 19.38 -15.50 -9.52
C LYS A 281 20.47 -16.16 -10.36
N GLY A 282 20.11 -17.16 -11.17
CA GLY A 282 21.03 -17.83 -12.10
C GLY A 282 21.69 -16.85 -13.08
N LEU A 283 20.94 -15.90 -13.63
CA LEU A 283 21.48 -14.84 -14.49
C LEU A 283 22.52 -13.97 -13.76
N VAL A 284 22.20 -13.54 -12.54
CA VAL A 284 23.10 -12.69 -11.74
C VAL A 284 24.36 -13.44 -11.32
N SER A 285 24.25 -14.70 -10.88
CA SER A 285 25.43 -15.50 -10.54
C SER A 285 26.27 -15.84 -11.78
N ALA A 286 25.64 -16.10 -12.91
CA ALA A 286 26.35 -16.42 -14.14
C ALA A 286 27.27 -15.28 -14.58
N ARG A 287 26.83 -14.01 -14.53
CA ARG A 287 27.66 -12.86 -14.93
C ARG A 287 28.86 -12.61 -14.03
N GLU A 288 28.86 -13.12 -12.79
CA GLU A 288 30.01 -12.99 -11.88
C GLU A 288 31.24 -13.75 -12.38
N ALA A 289 31.05 -14.77 -13.24
CA ALA A 289 32.14 -15.52 -13.86
C ALA A 289 32.81 -14.78 -15.05
N GLY A 290 32.39 -13.55 -15.37
CA GLY A 290 32.94 -12.72 -16.45
C GLY A 290 31.88 -12.27 -17.46
N GLU A 291 32.29 -11.52 -18.48
CA GLU A 291 31.40 -11.12 -19.57
C GLU A 291 30.86 -12.34 -20.33
N PHE A 292 29.68 -12.20 -20.91
CA PHE A 292 29.09 -13.22 -21.76
C PHE A 292 29.55 -13.04 -23.21
N THR A 293 29.92 -14.15 -23.84
CA THR A 293 30.36 -14.16 -25.25
C THR A 293 29.21 -14.30 -26.23
N SER A 294 28.13 -14.95 -25.82
CA SER A 294 26.95 -15.21 -26.66
C SER A 294 25.69 -15.51 -25.82
N VAL A 295 24.52 -15.52 -26.44
CA VAL A 295 23.27 -15.96 -25.81
C VAL A 295 23.35 -17.44 -25.40
N GLU A 296 24.04 -18.28 -26.18
CA GLU A 296 24.34 -19.67 -25.80
C GLU A 296 25.17 -19.77 -24.52
N ASP A 297 26.17 -18.90 -24.35
CA ASP A 297 26.97 -18.82 -23.12
C ASP A 297 26.10 -18.41 -21.92
N ILE A 298 25.21 -17.42 -22.09
CA ILE A 298 24.24 -17.02 -21.06
C ILE A 298 23.39 -18.21 -20.63
N ILE A 299 22.78 -18.92 -21.57
CA ILE A 299 21.91 -20.09 -21.28
C ILE A 299 22.70 -21.17 -20.55
N SER A 300 23.91 -21.47 -21.02
CA SER A 300 24.78 -22.49 -20.43
C SER A 300 25.15 -22.16 -18.98
N ARG A 301 25.60 -20.93 -18.71
CA ARG A 301 26.09 -20.49 -17.39
C ARG A 301 24.97 -20.20 -16.39
N SER A 302 23.84 -19.66 -16.84
CA SER A 302 22.71 -19.28 -15.96
C SER A 302 21.68 -20.39 -15.78
N HIS A 303 21.74 -21.43 -16.60
CA HIS A 303 20.79 -22.55 -16.62
C HIS A 303 19.33 -22.14 -16.86
N ILE A 304 19.09 -20.98 -17.48
CA ILE A 304 17.75 -20.59 -17.91
C ILE A 304 17.30 -21.44 -19.10
N SER A 305 15.98 -21.59 -19.29
CA SER A 305 15.45 -22.25 -20.48
C SER A 305 15.70 -21.41 -21.74
N ARG A 306 15.74 -22.07 -22.90
CA ARG A 306 15.80 -21.38 -24.21
C ARG A 306 14.65 -20.39 -24.36
N THR A 307 13.43 -20.78 -23.95
CA THR A 307 12.25 -19.92 -23.98
C THR A 307 12.43 -18.62 -23.18
N ASN A 308 13.01 -18.71 -21.98
CA ASN A 308 13.28 -17.52 -21.16
C ASN A 308 14.36 -16.65 -21.80
N ALA A 309 15.39 -17.25 -22.40
CA ALA A 309 16.43 -16.52 -23.10
C ALA A 309 15.88 -15.77 -24.34
N ASP A 310 15.02 -16.42 -25.11
CA ASP A 310 14.37 -15.81 -26.28
C ASP A 310 13.48 -14.62 -25.86
N GLN A 311 12.74 -14.75 -24.75
CA GLN A 311 11.96 -13.65 -24.17
C GLN A 311 12.86 -12.48 -23.74
N LEU A 312 13.93 -12.76 -22.97
CA LEU A 312 14.89 -11.74 -22.54
C LEU A 312 15.55 -11.03 -23.72
N LYS A 313 15.88 -11.77 -24.78
CA LYS A 313 16.43 -11.21 -26.01
C LYS A 313 15.42 -10.32 -26.73
N ALA A 314 14.15 -10.74 -26.83
CA ALA A 314 13.09 -9.95 -27.44
C ALA A 314 12.86 -8.61 -26.70
N LEU A 315 13.10 -8.60 -25.39
CA LEU A 315 13.07 -7.40 -24.55
C LEU A 315 14.36 -6.56 -24.61
N GLY A 316 15.35 -6.97 -25.40
CA GLY A 316 16.62 -6.27 -25.54
C GLY A 316 17.55 -6.38 -24.34
N VAL A 317 17.28 -7.28 -23.38
CA VAL A 317 18.04 -7.40 -22.13
C VAL A 317 19.51 -7.74 -22.35
N PHE A 318 19.80 -8.45 -23.44
CA PHE A 318 21.15 -8.88 -23.80
C PHE A 318 21.91 -7.86 -24.67
N GLY A 319 21.28 -6.74 -25.05
CA GLY A 319 21.91 -5.73 -25.92
C GLY A 319 22.44 -6.35 -27.22
N ASP A 320 23.71 -6.08 -27.52
CA ASP A 320 24.39 -6.50 -28.76
C ASP A 320 25.08 -7.87 -28.66
N ILE A 321 24.84 -8.65 -27.61
CA ILE A 321 25.45 -9.98 -27.45
C ILE A 321 24.99 -10.90 -28.60
N PRO A 322 25.91 -11.55 -29.35
CA PRO A 322 25.56 -12.40 -30.48
C PRO A 322 24.89 -13.69 -30.03
N ASP A 323 24.16 -14.35 -30.95
CA ASP A 323 23.45 -15.60 -30.62
C ASP A 323 24.38 -16.75 -30.23
N SER A 324 25.47 -16.92 -30.98
CA SER A 324 26.45 -17.98 -30.79
C SER A 324 27.86 -17.48 -31.03
N GLU A 325 28.83 -18.23 -30.51
CA GLU A 325 30.24 -18.03 -30.82
C GLU A 325 30.51 -18.55 -32.23
N GLN A 326 30.70 -17.66 -33.21
CA GLN A 326 31.20 -18.07 -34.52
C GLN A 326 32.69 -18.41 -34.41
N ILE A 327 33.01 -19.70 -34.22
CA ILE A 327 34.37 -20.19 -34.43
C ILE A 327 34.60 -20.28 -35.94
N SER A 328 35.12 -19.21 -36.54
CA SER A 328 35.71 -19.27 -37.87
C SER A 328 37.07 -19.97 -37.76
N PHE A 329 37.12 -21.26 -38.10
CA PHE A 329 38.39 -21.92 -38.41
C PHE A 329 38.79 -21.51 -39.83
N PHE A 330 39.85 -20.70 -39.93
CA PHE A 330 40.58 -20.46 -41.19
C PHE A 330 41.57 -21.59 -41.48
#